data_AF-A0A3B9LQD7-F1
#
_entry.id   AF-A0A3B9LQD7-F1
#
_cell.length_a   1.000
_cell.length_b   1.000
_cell.length_c   1.000
_cell.angle_alpha   90.00
_cell.angle_beta   90.00
_cell.angle_gamma   90.00
#
_symmetry.space_group_name_H-M   'P 1'
#
loop_
_entity.id
_entity.type
_entity.pdbx_description
1 polymer ?
#
loop_
_entity_poly.entity_id
_entity_poly.type
_entity_poly.pdbx_seq_one_letter_code
_entity_poly.pdbx_strand_id
1 'polypeptide(L)' 'HGDDLVVKCGEETALRLVEVQPEAKRQMNVRDFLNGTHLKIGDRFGEV' A
#
# COMPACT_ATOMS: atom_id res chain seq x y z
N HIS A 1 -13.36 4.05 7.62
CA HIS A 1 -13.05 4.37 6.21
C HIS A 1 -11.54 4.37 6.08
N GLY A 2 -10.95 3.22 5.77
CA GLY A 2 -9.49 3.01 5.80
C GLY A 2 -9.07 1.93 4.83
N ASP A 3 -9.70 1.94 3.65
CA ASP A 3 -9.71 0.82 2.71
C ASP A 3 -8.77 1.09 1.52
N ASP A 4 -8.37 2.36 1.34
CA ASP A 4 -7.52 2.82 0.26
C ASP A 4 -6.08 2.99 0.75
N LEU A 5 -5.13 2.41 0.01
CA LEU A 5 -3.70 2.69 0.18
C LEU A 5 -3.26 3.66 -0.91
N VAL A 6 -2.95 4.91 -0.51
CA VAL A 6 -2.50 5.97 -1.41
C VAL A 6 -1.05 6.31 -1.10
N VAL A 7 -0.21 6.28 -2.13
CA VAL A 7 1.22 6.59 -2.03
C VAL A 7 1.50 7.87 -2.79
N LYS A 8 2.18 8.80 -2.13
CA LYS A 8 2.67 10.01 -2.78
C LYS A 8 3.76 9.65 -3.78
N CYS A 9 3.63 10.14 -5.01
CA CYS A 9 4.61 10.02 -6.07
C CYS A 9 5.25 11.40 -6.34
N GLY A 10 6.19 11.46 -7.29
CA GLY A 10 6.81 12.72 -7.72
C GLY A 10 5.78 13.67 -8.35
N GLU A 11 6.17 14.94 -8.55
CA GLU A 11 5.37 15.93 -9.29
C GLU A 11 3.93 16.11 -8.76
N GLU A 12 3.75 16.05 -7.44
CA GLU A 12 2.44 16.19 -6.79
C GLU A 12 1.41 15.14 -7.21
N THR A 13 1.87 14.02 -7.78
CA THR A 13 1.00 12.90 -8.15
C THR A 13 0.80 11.95 -6.98
N ALA A 14 -0.30 11.21 -7.01
CA ALA A 14 -0.61 10.18 -6.03
C ALA A 14 -1.05 8.91 -6.74
N LEU A 15 -0.53 7.76 -6.30
CA LEU A 15 -0.90 6.45 -6.79
C LEU A 15 -1.77 5.75 -5.76
N ARG A 16 -2.99 5.37 -6.16
CA ARG A 16 -3.83 4.48 -5.37
C ARG A 16 -3.52 3.04 -5.73
N LEU A 17 -3.04 2.26 -4.77
CA LEU A 17 -2.87 0.83 -4.94
C LEU A 17 -4.24 0.16 -4.78
N VAL A 18 -4.55 -0.76 -5.68
CA VAL A 18 -5.81 -1.53 -5.65
C VAL A 18 -5.56 -3.00 -5.30
N GLU A 19 -4.41 -3.53 -5.73
CA GLU A 19 -3.98 -4.91 -5.48
C GLU A 19 -2.46 -4.95 -5.22
N VAL A 20 -2.04 -5.92 -4.42
CA VAL A 20 -0.63 -6.13 -4.06
C VAL A 20 -0.33 -7.62 -3.96
N GLN A 21 0.94 -7.97 -4.18
CA GLN A 21 1.47 -9.30 -3.90
C GLN A 21 2.65 -9.17 -2.94
N PRO A 22 2.44 -9.41 -1.64
CA PRO A 22 3.54 -9.50 -0.69
C PRO A 22 4.46 -10.68 -1.01
N GLU A 23 5.71 -10.62 -0.53
CA GLU A 23 6.67 -11.70 -0.71
C GLU A 23 6.10 -13.06 -0.24
N ALA A 24 6.30 -14.09 -1.05
CA ALA A 24 5.83 -15.46 -0.82
C ALA A 24 4.31 -15.62 -0.60
N LYS A 25 3.49 -14.62 -0.93
CA LYS A 25 2.01 -14.69 -0.87
C LYS A 25 1.38 -14.59 -2.25
N ARG A 26 0.09 -14.96 -2.32
CA ARG A 26 -0.75 -14.73 -3.50
C ARG A 26 -1.09 -13.25 -3.61
N GLN A 27 -1.34 -12.79 -4.84
CA GLN A 27 -1.94 -11.49 -5.10
C GLN A 27 -3.26 -11.35 -4.33
N MET A 28 -3.49 -10.18 -3.76
CA MET A 28 -4.68 -9.89 -2.96
C MET A 28 -5.09 -8.43 -3.10
N ASN A 29 -6.34 -8.14 -2.75
CA ASN A 29 -6.84 -6.79 -2.70
C ASN A 29 -6.11 -6.00 -1.60
N VAL A 30 -5.92 -4.70 -1.81
CA VAL A 30 -5.26 -3.83 -0.83
C VAL A 30 -5.97 -3.83 0.52
N ARG A 31 -7.30 -3.98 0.56
CA ARG A 31 -8.05 -4.08 1.82
C ARG A 31 -7.64 -5.31 2.64
N ASP A 32 -7.49 -6.46 1.99
CA ASP A 32 -7.06 -7.70 2.65
C ASP A 32 -5.62 -7.57 3.16
N PHE A 33 -4.78 -6.88 2.39
CA PHE A 33 -3.42 -6.56 2.80
C PHE A 33 -3.37 -5.63 4.02
N LEU A 34 -4.16 -4.56 4.04
CA LEU A 34 -4.22 -3.61 5.16
C LEU A 34 -4.77 -4.25 6.44
N ASN A 35 -5.69 -5.20 6.33
CA ASN A 35 -6.20 -5.94 7.48
C ASN A 35 -5.12 -6.80 8.18
N GLY A 36 -4.10 -7.25 7.42
CA GLY A 36 -3.03 -8.11 7.94
C GLY A 36 -1.70 -7.39 8.22
N THR A 37 -1.60 -6.10 7.89
CA THR A 37 -0.36 -5.32 7.94
C THR A 37 -0.53 -4.09 8.82
N HIS A 38 0.48 -3.78 9.63
CA HIS A 38 0.53 -2.55 10.41
C HIS A 38 1.23 -1.42 9.62
N LEU A 39 0.56 -0.89 8.60
CA LEU A 39 1.00 0.32 7.90
C LEU A 39 0.45 1.56 8.62
N LYS A 40 1.27 2.60 8.69
CA LYS A 40 0.89 3.91 9.21
C LYS A 40 1.01 4.97 8.13
N ILE A 41 0.18 6.00 8.24
CA ILE A 41 0.29 7.17 7.38
C ILE A 41 1.67 7.80 7.59
N GLY A 42 2.42 7.97 6.50
CA GLY A 42 3.77 8.51 6.52
C GLY A 42 4.88 7.46 6.38
N ASP A 43 4.55 6.17 6.46
CA ASP A 43 5.51 5.10 6.15
C ASP A 43 6.04 5.24 4.71
N ARG A 44 7.31 4.92 4.52
CA ARG A 44 8.03 5.08 3.25
C ARG A 44 8.36 3.70 2.65
N PHE A 45 8.23 3.60 1.34
CA PHE A 45 8.59 2.40 0.58
C PHE A 45 9.95 2.59 -0.09
N GLY A 46 10.78 1.54 -0.13
CA GLY A 46 12.04 1.55 -0.87
C GLY A 46 13.22 2.27 -0.20
N GLU A 47 13.17 2.48 1.12
CA GLU A 47 14.39 2.84 1.86
C GLU A 47 15.34 1.63 1.87
N VAL A 48 16.55 1.87 1.34
CA VAL A 48 17.70 0.95 1.29
C VAL A 48 18.66 1.25 2.43
#